data_AF-A0A941G812-F1
#
_entry.id   AF-A0A941G812-F1
#
_cell.length_a   1.000
_cell.length_b   1.000
_cell.length_c   1.000
_cell.angle_alpha   90.00
_cell.angle_beta   90.00
_cell.angle_gamma   90.00
#
_symmetry.space_group_name_H-M   'P 1'
#
loop_
_entity.id
_entity.type
_entity.pdbx_description
1 polymer ?
#
loop_
_entity_poly.entity_id
_entity_poly.type
_entity_poly.pdbx_seq_one_letter_code
_entity_poly.pdbx_strand_id
1 'polypeptide(L)'
;MATTLRRYTELPYLIDYLQSGELALLNPKAWDDRNDSFYIEEYARARELEGIYALCLAEAFETYHHWRVFSNGSGGVCIEYDK
;
A
#
# COMPACT_ATOMS: atom_id res chain seq x y z
N MET A 1 -1.94 22.15 1.38
CA MET A 1 -2.47 20.90 0.78
C MET A 1 -1.28 20.12 0.26
N ALA A 2 -1.18 18.82 0.51
CA ALA A 2 -0.06 18.02 0.04
C ALA A 2 -0.14 17.85 -1.49
N THR A 3 0.98 18.12 -2.18
CA THR A 3 1.10 18.04 -3.65
C THR A 3 1.51 16.64 -4.14
N THR A 4 1.88 15.75 -3.23
CA THR A 4 2.37 14.40 -3.55
C THR A 4 1.66 13.33 -2.72
N LEU A 5 1.65 12.10 -3.24
CA LEU A 5 1.24 10.87 -2.57
C LEU A 5 2.47 9.97 -2.35
N ARG A 6 2.53 9.28 -1.21
CA ARG A 6 3.66 8.43 -0.83
C ARG A 6 3.24 6.98 -0.70
N ARG A 7 4.00 6.08 -1.32
CA ARG A 7 3.92 4.63 -1.09
C ARG A 7 5.15 4.18 -0.31
N TYR A 8 4.95 3.76 0.93
CA TYR A 8 5.97 3.07 1.70
C TYR A 8 5.92 1.58 1.35
N THR A 9 7.08 0.98 1.07
CA THR A 9 7.18 -0.44 0.69
C THR A 9 8.61 -0.95 0.87
N GLU A 10 8.91 -2.14 0.37
CA GLU A 10 10.23 -2.75 0.40
C GLU A 10 10.93 -2.67 -0.95
N LEU A 11 12.26 -2.59 -0.92
CA LEU A 11 13.13 -2.47 -2.09
C LEU A 11 12.84 -3.50 -3.21
N PRO A 12 12.54 -4.79 -2.94
CA PRO A 12 12.19 -5.74 -4.00
C PRO A 12 10.97 -5.32 -4.81
N TYR A 13 9.94 -4.75 -4.18
CA TYR A 13 8.74 -4.28 -4.88
C TYR A 13 9.01 -3.05 -5.73
N LEU A 14 9.92 -2.17 -5.30
CA LEU A 14 10.36 -1.04 -6.12
C LEU A 14 11.13 -1.53 -7.35
N ILE A 15 12.01 -2.52 -7.19
CA ILE A 15 12.76 -3.10 -8.33
C ILE A 15 11.78 -3.71 -9.33
N ASP A 16 10.83 -4.53 -8.87
CA ASP A 16 9.79 -5.12 -9.71
C ASP A 16 8.98 -4.04 -10.44
N TYR A 17 8.52 -3.00 -9.73
CA TYR A 17 7.79 -1.88 -10.31
C TYR A 17 8.58 -1.14 -11.40
N LEU A 18 9.86 -0.85 -11.16
CA LEU A 18 10.71 -0.16 -12.14
C LEU A 18 11.02 -1.02 -13.37
N GLN A 19 11.10 -2.34 -13.20
CA GLN A 19 11.38 -3.28 -14.29
C GLN A 19 10.15 -3.56 -15.14
N SER A 20 8.99 -3.76 -14.51
CA SER A 20 7.73 -4.04 -15.21
C SER A 20 7.06 -2.77 -15.75
N GLY A 21 7.25 -1.63 -15.09
CA GLY A 21 6.45 -0.43 -15.31
C GLY A 21 5.02 -0.55 -14.80
N GLU A 22 4.70 -1.62 -14.04
CA GLU A 22 3.36 -1.95 -13.60
C GLU A 22 3.22 -1.84 -12.08
N LEU A 23 2.16 -1.18 -11.64
CA LEU A 23 1.91 -0.96 -10.22
C LEU A 23 1.10 -2.11 -9.63
N ALA A 24 1.73 -2.93 -8.78
CA ALA A 24 1.04 -4.03 -8.11
C ALA A 24 0.00 -3.52 -7.11
N LEU A 25 -1.25 -3.97 -7.29
CA LEU A 25 -2.34 -3.85 -6.34
C LEU A 25 -2.39 -5.10 -5.46
N LEU A 26 -2.50 -4.90 -4.15
CA LEU A 26 -2.42 -5.98 -3.17
C LEU A 26 -3.80 -6.34 -2.64
N ASN A 27 -4.00 -7.61 -2.28
CA ASN A 27 -5.22 -8.02 -1.61
C ASN A 27 -5.21 -7.50 -0.15
N PRO A 28 -6.20 -6.68 0.27
CA PRO A 28 -6.26 -6.15 1.63
C PRO A 28 -6.27 -7.22 2.73
N LYS A 29 -6.68 -8.45 2.42
CA LYS A 29 -6.65 -9.60 3.36
C LYS A 29 -5.29 -9.79 4.04
N ALA A 30 -4.20 -9.44 3.34
CA ALA A 30 -2.83 -9.59 3.80
C ALA A 30 -2.30 -8.39 4.61
N TRP A 31 -3.09 -7.34 4.82
CA TRP A 31 -2.64 -6.16 5.56
C TRP A 31 -2.62 -6.42 7.08
N ASP A 32 -1.67 -5.78 7.76
CA ASP A 32 -1.55 -5.80 9.22
C ASP A 32 -2.69 -5.03 9.89
N ASP A 33 -3.16 -3.94 9.26
CA ASP A 33 -4.35 -3.21 9.72
C ASP A 33 -5.61 -4.03 9.47
N ARG A 34 -6.04 -4.72 10.51
CA ARG A 34 -7.25 -5.56 10.49
C ARG A 34 -8.54 -4.76 10.41
N ASN A 35 -8.54 -3.48 10.82
CA ASN A 35 -9.74 -2.65 10.78
C ASN A 35 -10.07 -2.27 9.33
N ASP A 36 -9.09 -1.76 8.59
CA ASP A 36 -9.25 -1.43 7.18
C ASP A 36 -9.54 -2.68 6.35
N SER A 37 -8.78 -3.75 6.58
CA SER A 37 -8.98 -5.03 5.89
C SER A 37 -10.40 -5.56 6.06
N PHE A 38 -10.92 -5.54 7.30
CA PHE A 38 -12.24 -6.06 7.63
C PHE A 38 -13.34 -5.34 6.85
N TYR A 39 -13.37 -4.00 6.89
CA TYR A 39 -14.44 -3.25 6.23
C TYR A 39 -14.36 -3.33 4.69
N ILE A 40 -13.15 -3.40 4.13
CA ILE A 40 -12.99 -3.61 2.68
C ILE A 40 -13.50 -5.00 2.28
N GLU A 41 -13.22 -6.04 3.08
CA GLU A 41 -13.73 -7.39 2.85
C GLU A 41 -15.25 -7.48 3.00
N GLU A 42 -15.85 -6.82 4.00
CA GLU A 42 -17.30 -6.74 4.14
C GLU A 42 -17.96 -6.03 2.95
N TYR A 43 -17.34 -4.96 2.46
CA TYR A 43 -17.79 -4.30 1.24
C TYR A 43 -17.76 -5.25 0.04
N ALA A 44 -16.68 -6.04 -0.13
CA ALA A 44 -16.59 -7.05 -1.19
C ALA A 44 -17.73 -8.07 -1.10
N ARG A 45 -18.00 -8.58 0.11
CA ARG A 45 -19.09 -9.54 0.38
C ARG A 45 -20.45 -8.95 0.04
N ALA A 46 -20.74 -7.75 0.52
CA ALA A 46 -22.01 -7.06 0.30
C ALA A 46 -22.28 -6.75 -1.17
N ARG A 47 -21.23 -6.68 -2.00
CA ARG A 47 -21.28 -6.42 -3.44
C ARG A 47 -21.09 -7.66 -4.31
N GLU A 48 -20.97 -8.84 -3.71
CA GLU A 48 -20.75 -10.12 -4.41
C GLU A 48 -19.54 -10.09 -5.36
N LEU A 49 -18.46 -9.42 -4.95
CA LEU A 49 -17.24 -9.30 -5.75
C LEU A 49 -16.33 -10.54 -5.58
N GLU A 50 -15.74 -11.00 -6.68
CA GLU A 50 -14.78 -12.12 -6.67
C GLU A 50 -13.46 -11.78 -5.94
N GLY A 51 -13.07 -10.49 -5.95
CA GLY A 51 -11.89 -10.01 -5.27
C GLY A 51 -11.81 -8.50 -5.21
N ILE A 52 -11.07 -8.00 -4.21
CA ILE A 52 -10.68 -6.59 -4.11
C ILE A 52 -9.16 -6.53 -4.03
N TYR A 53 -8.61 -5.60 -4.81
CA TYR A 53 -7.21 -5.25 -4.78
C TYR A 53 -7.12 -3.75 -4.54
N ALA A 54 -6.22 -3.35 -3.64
CA ALA A 54 -6.06 -1.97 -3.24
C ALA A 54 -4.60 -1.61 -3.11
N LEU A 55 -4.36 -0.30 -3.08
CA LEU A 55 -3.07 0.29 -2.84
C LEU A 55 -3.18 1.33 -1.72
N CYS A 56 -2.34 1.20 -0.70
CA CYS A 56 -2.26 2.18 0.37
C CYS A 56 -1.26 3.29 0.01
N LEU A 57 -1.70 4.55 0.10
CA LEU A 57 -0.91 5.75 -0.15
C LEU A 57 -1.15 6.75 0.99
N ALA A 58 -0.12 7.53 1.33
CA ALA A 58 -0.19 8.57 2.34
C ALA A 58 0.08 9.95 1.76
N GLU A 59 -0.73 10.95 2.15
CA GLU A 59 -0.40 12.36 1.93
C GLU A 59 0.62 12.88 2.95
N ALA A 60 0.65 12.25 4.14
CA ALA A 60 1.53 12.60 5.22
C ALA A 60 2.98 12.25 4.89
N PHE A 61 3.91 12.98 5.52
CA PHE A 61 5.32 12.65 5.50
C PHE A 61 5.61 11.40 6.34
N GLU A 62 6.82 10.89 6.22
CA GLU A 62 7.25 9.67 6.87
C GLU A 62 7.16 9.75 8.40
N THR A 63 6.79 8.63 9.00
CA THR A 63 6.76 8.43 10.45
C THR A 63 7.31 7.05 10.76
N TYR A 64 7.71 6.81 12.00
CA TYR A 64 8.10 5.47 12.44
C TYR A 64 7.02 4.41 12.13
N HIS A 65 5.75 4.78 12.26
CA HIS A 65 4.63 3.88 11.97
C HIS A 65 4.62 3.44 10.51
N HIS A 66 4.80 4.36 9.56
CA HIS A 66 4.85 4.03 8.12
C HIS A 66 5.96 3.00 7.83
N TRP A 67 7.15 3.22 8.36
CA TRP A 67 8.27 2.30 8.15
C TRP A 67 8.07 0.95 8.82
N ARG A 68 7.51 0.93 10.04
CA ARG A 68 7.25 -0.31 10.78
C ARG A 68 6.19 -1.18 10.11
N VAL A 69 5.15 -0.57 9.54
CA VAL A 69 4.02 -1.31 8.96
C VAL A 69 4.32 -1.76 7.53
N PHE A 70 4.97 -0.90 6.73
CA PHE A 70 5.14 -1.16 5.29
C PHE A 70 6.54 -1.66 4.89
N SER A 71 7.47 -1.81 5.83
CA SER A 71 8.79 -2.39 5.56
C SER A 71 9.35 -3.15 6.74
N ASN A 72 10.09 -4.23 6.49
CA ASN A 72 10.82 -4.95 7.53
C ASN A 72 12.32 -4.65 7.48
N GLY A 73 12.77 -3.74 8.34
CA GLY A 73 14.20 -3.46 8.55
C GLY A 73 14.80 -2.46 7.54
N SER A 74 16.06 -2.66 7.15
CA SER A 74 16.83 -1.67 6.38
C SER A 74 16.49 -1.61 4.89
N GLY A 75 15.53 -2.41 4.41
CA GLY A 75 15.11 -2.46 3.01
C GLY A 75 13.91 -1.57 2.67
N GLY A 76 13.45 -0.72 3.59
CA GLY A 76 12.32 0.18 3.36
C GLY A 76 12.64 1.27 2.34
N VAL A 77 11.69 1.53 1.44
CA VAL A 77 11.74 2.62 0.45
C VAL A 77 10.42 3.38 0.39
N CYS A 78 10.49 4.64 -0.05
CA CYS A 78 9.34 5.51 -0.27
C CYS A 78 9.30 5.92 -1.74
N ILE A 79 8.16 5.71 -2.39
CA ILE A 79 7.88 6.18 -3.75
C ILE A 79 6.97 7.39 -3.66
N GLU A 80 7.37 8.50 -4.25
CA GLU A 80 6.55 9.72 -4.32
C GLU A 80 5.90 9.84 -5.71
N TYR A 81 4.61 10.11 -5.71
CA TYR A 81 3.80 10.38 -6.91
C TYR A 81 3.28 11.81 -6.85
N ASP A 82 3.31 12.51 -7.99
CA ASP A 82 2.59 13.77 -8.15
C ASP A 82 1.07 13.50 -8.19
N LYS A 83 0.28 14.37 -7.56
CA LYS A 83 -1.19 14.30 -7.58
C LYS A 83 -1.81 14.84 -8.85
#